data_AF-A0A2V8FSW0-F1
#
_entry.id   AF-A0A2V8FSW0-F1
#
_cell.length_a   1.000
_cell.length_b   1.000
_cell.length_c   1.000
_cell.angle_alpha   90.00
_cell.angle_beta   90.00
_cell.angle_gamma   90.00
#
_symmetry.space_group_name_H-M   'P 1'
#
loop_
_entity.id
_entity.type
_entity.pdbx_description
1 polymer ?
#
loop_
_entity_poly.entity_id
_entity_poly.type
_entity_poly.pdbx_seq_one_letter_code
_entity_poly.pdbx_strand_id
1 'polypeptide(L)'
;MCLRCGGAGGAVVFVIASRDLEAQRLLEDAFERGGVALREGLVLDYIHQNSARIRKVERYPDVRRRSIVELGERCGYWSEHAQQVARLALAIFDQTRGIHKLGDREREWLEYGALLHDVGVHISYERHHRHSYYLIKNGDLRGFDPAEIEIIALIARYHRQSEPKKSHEGYADLRGPERRTVKALAAMVRLAEGLDRSHAQAVGGLDVFPRGDDYLIRLRSSGDA
;
A
#
# COMPACT_ATOMS: atom_id res chain seq x y z
N MET A 1 9.03 49.71 1.06
CA MET A 1 8.75 51.00 1.71
C MET A 1 7.80 50.72 2.86
N CYS A 2 8.21 51.00 4.09
CA CYS A 2 7.49 50.64 5.32
C CYS A 2 6.39 51.68 5.59
N LEU A 3 5.13 51.28 5.74
CA LEU A 3 4.04 52.17 6.18
C LEU A 3 3.23 51.51 7.30
N ARG A 4 2.99 52.32 8.33
CA ARG A 4 2.56 51.96 9.68
C ARG A 4 1.18 51.29 9.75
N CYS A 5 1.07 50.32 10.64
CA CYS A 5 -0.19 49.80 11.18
C CYS A 5 -0.79 50.77 12.20
N GLY A 6 -2.09 51.04 12.06
CA GLY A 6 -2.90 51.69 13.08
C GLY A 6 -4.34 51.17 13.00
N GLY A 7 -4.84 50.63 14.12
CA GLY A 7 -6.26 50.39 14.36
C GLY A 7 -6.84 49.07 13.83
N ALA A 8 -7.07 48.14 14.77
CA ALA A 8 -8.02 47.01 14.77
C ALA A 8 -8.46 46.36 13.43
N GLY A 9 -8.06 45.10 13.24
CA GLY A 9 -8.68 44.16 12.30
C GLY A 9 -7.80 43.87 11.10
N GLY A 10 -7.35 42.62 10.99
CA GLY A 10 -6.30 42.20 10.07
C GLY A 10 -6.59 42.42 8.58
N ALA A 11 -5.56 42.86 7.86
CA ALA A 11 -5.33 42.51 6.46
C ALA A 11 -3.86 42.84 6.13
N VAL A 12 -2.97 41.86 6.26
CA VAL A 12 -1.63 41.95 5.64
C VAL A 12 -1.84 41.56 4.18
N VAL A 13 -2.07 42.56 3.32
CA VAL A 13 -2.26 42.35 1.89
C VAL A 13 -0.88 42.24 1.24
N PHE A 14 -0.47 41.03 0.88
CA PHE A 14 0.62 40.81 -0.06
C PHE A 14 0.08 41.06 -1.46
N VAL A 15 0.15 42.31 -1.93
CA VAL A 15 -0.16 42.65 -3.33
C VAL A 15 1.02 42.19 -4.18
N ILE A 16 0.79 41.16 -5.01
CA ILE A 16 1.71 40.80 -6.09
C ILE A 16 1.79 42.01 -7.02
N ALA A 17 3.01 42.50 -7.23
CA ALA A 17 3.30 43.62 -8.11
C ALA A 17 3.01 43.26 -9.58
N SER A 18 1.78 43.50 -10.05
CA SER A 18 1.47 43.65 -11.46
C SER A 18 1.26 45.15 -11.77
N ARG A 19 1.61 45.59 -12.98
CA ARG A 19 1.45 46.99 -13.44
C ARG A 19 0.10 47.22 -14.15
N ASP A 20 -0.82 46.27 -14.08
CA ASP A 20 -2.11 46.33 -14.77
C ASP A 20 -3.19 46.89 -13.84
N LEU A 21 -3.57 48.16 -14.07
CA LEU A 21 -4.62 48.85 -13.30
C LEU A 21 -6.00 48.17 -13.40
N GLU A 22 -6.29 47.45 -14.48
CA GLU A 22 -7.55 46.72 -14.64
C GLU A 22 -7.62 45.50 -13.70
N ALA A 23 -6.49 44.82 -13.45
CA ALA A 23 -6.43 43.70 -12.51
C ALA A 23 -6.63 44.17 -11.06
N GLN A 24 -6.17 45.38 -10.71
CA GLN A 24 -6.40 45.97 -9.38
C GLN A 24 -7.88 46.29 -9.14
N ARG A 25 -8.58 46.89 -10.11
CA ARG A 25 -10.00 47.20 -9.99
C ARG A 25 -10.86 45.95 -9.84
N LEU A 26 -10.56 44.90 -10.59
CA LEU A 26 -11.30 43.62 -10.51
C LEU A 26 -11.10 42.92 -9.15
N LEU A 27 -9.96 43.11 -8.49
CA LEU A 27 -9.68 42.56 -7.16
C LEU A 27 -10.40 43.33 -6.05
N GLU A 28 -10.49 44.66 -6.13
CA GLU A 28 -11.27 45.48 -5.19
C GLU A 28 -12.76 45.17 -5.26
N ASP A 29 -13.29 45.05 -6.48
CA ASP A 29 -14.68 44.71 -6.77
C ASP A 29 -15.09 43.28 -6.35
N ALA A 30 -14.12 42.36 -6.27
CA ALA A 30 -14.30 40.99 -5.77
C ALA A 30 -14.27 40.93 -4.24
N PHE A 31 -13.57 41.86 -3.60
CA PHE A 31 -13.48 41.96 -2.14
C PHE A 31 -14.77 42.52 -1.52
N GLU A 32 -15.40 43.51 -2.16
CA GLU A 32 -16.67 44.09 -1.69
C GLU A 32 -17.89 43.17 -1.85
N ARG A 33 -17.83 42.20 -2.77
CA ARG A 33 -18.97 41.31 -3.08
C ARG A 33 -19.05 40.02 -2.25
N GLY A 34 -18.09 39.79 -1.36
CA GLY A 34 -18.14 38.72 -0.36
C GLY A 34 -17.94 37.31 -0.91
N GLY A 35 -17.04 36.54 -0.29
CA GLY A 35 -17.12 35.08 -0.38
C GLY A 35 -15.89 34.25 -0.09
N VAL A 36 -14.68 34.82 -0.01
CA VAL A 36 -13.49 34.02 0.33
C VAL A 36 -12.57 34.87 1.19
N ALA A 37 -12.65 34.74 2.52
CA ALA A 37 -11.68 35.39 3.39
C ALA A 37 -10.33 34.66 3.25
N LEU A 38 -9.25 35.27 3.75
CA LEU A 38 -7.91 34.67 3.77
C LEU A 38 -7.91 33.23 4.31
N ARG A 39 -8.82 32.91 5.23
CA ARG A 39 -8.99 31.57 5.79
C ARG A 39 -9.45 30.57 4.73
N GLU A 40 -10.50 30.89 3.98
CA GLU A 40 -11.02 30.05 2.90
C GLU A 40 -9.99 29.93 1.77
N GLY A 41 -9.26 31.02 1.47
CA GLY A 41 -8.13 31.01 0.54
C GLY A 41 -7.01 30.06 0.98
N LEU A 42 -6.61 30.09 2.25
CA LEU A 42 -5.61 29.17 2.82
C LEU A 42 -6.09 27.71 2.83
N VAL A 43 -7.37 27.47 3.10
CA VAL A 43 -7.94 26.11 3.06
C VAL A 43 -7.97 25.59 1.62
N LEU A 44 -8.40 26.40 0.65
CA LEU A 44 -8.39 26.04 -0.76
C LEU A 44 -6.97 25.82 -1.29
N ASP A 45 -6.03 26.69 -0.91
CA ASP A 45 -4.61 26.54 -1.26
C ASP A 45 -4.02 25.26 -0.65
N TYR A 46 -4.32 24.98 0.62
CA TYR A 46 -3.94 23.72 1.25
C TYR A 46 -4.53 22.51 0.53
N ILE A 47 -5.82 22.53 0.17
CA ILE A 47 -6.47 21.45 -0.57
C ILE A 47 -5.83 21.26 -1.94
N HIS A 48 -5.54 22.34 -2.68
CA HIS A 48 -4.89 22.27 -3.98
C HIS A 48 -3.48 21.65 -3.85
N GLN A 49 -2.67 22.16 -2.93
CA GLN A 49 -1.31 21.67 -2.68
C GLN A 49 -1.29 20.23 -2.15
N ASN A 50 -2.32 19.79 -1.45
CA ASN A 50 -2.42 18.46 -0.83
C ASN A 50 -3.42 17.53 -1.53
N SER A 51 -3.91 17.90 -2.71
CA SER A 51 -5.01 17.20 -3.39
C SER A 51 -4.73 15.71 -3.60
N ALA A 52 -3.51 15.33 -3.96
CA ALA A 52 -3.08 13.95 -4.09
C ALA A 52 -3.14 13.17 -2.75
N ARG A 53 -2.72 13.81 -1.65
CA ARG A 53 -2.77 13.23 -0.30
C ARG A 53 -4.21 13.06 0.16
N ILE A 54 -5.06 14.06 -0.08
CA ILE A 54 -6.49 14.03 0.28
C ILE A 54 -7.22 12.92 -0.48
N ARG A 55 -7.02 12.83 -1.81
CA ARG A 55 -7.58 11.75 -2.64
C ARG A 55 -7.14 10.36 -2.17
N LYS A 56 -5.90 10.23 -1.71
CA LYS A 56 -5.38 8.96 -1.18
C LYS A 56 -6.02 8.58 0.16
N VAL A 57 -6.23 9.57 1.04
CA VAL A 57 -6.96 9.38 2.30
C VAL A 57 -8.39 8.89 2.03
N GLU A 58 -9.05 9.47 1.04
CA GLU A 58 -10.39 9.07 0.62
C GLU A 58 -10.41 7.66 0.00
N ARG A 59 -9.46 7.35 -0.89
CA ARG A 59 -9.36 6.03 -1.55
C ARG A 59 -9.03 4.90 -0.57
N TYR A 60 -8.17 5.17 0.41
CA TYR A 60 -7.76 4.20 1.42
C TYR A 60 -7.99 4.82 2.80
N PRO A 61 -9.22 4.75 3.35
CA PRO A 61 -9.55 5.35 4.64
C PRO A 61 -8.78 4.69 5.79
N ASP A 62 -8.54 3.38 5.67
CA ASP A 62 -7.72 2.61 6.59
C ASP A 62 -6.24 3.02 6.54
N VAL A 63 -5.67 3.35 7.70
CA VAL A 63 -4.29 3.82 7.83
C VAL A 63 -3.26 2.73 7.51
N ARG A 64 -3.54 1.48 7.91
CA ARG A 64 -2.65 0.33 7.68
C ARG A 64 -2.54 0.07 6.18
N ARG A 65 -3.68 -0.09 5.50
CA ARG A 65 -3.73 -0.31 4.05
C ARG A 65 -3.11 0.85 3.27
N ARG A 66 -3.41 2.10 3.67
CA ARG A 66 -2.81 3.28 3.05
C ARG A 66 -1.28 3.27 3.17
N SER A 67 -0.75 2.90 4.34
CA SER A 67 0.69 2.84 4.56
C SER A 67 1.39 1.78 3.70
N ILE A 68 0.72 0.64 3.47
CA ILE A 68 1.21 -0.42 2.58
C ILE A 68 1.28 0.08 1.14
N VAL A 69 0.20 0.69 0.65
CA VAL A 69 0.14 1.25 -0.72
C VAL A 69 1.19 2.37 -0.90
N GLU A 70 1.35 3.26 0.09
CA GLU A 70 2.37 4.30 0.07
C GLU A 70 3.79 3.73 -0.04
N LEU A 71 4.11 2.66 0.69
CA LEU A 71 5.41 1.99 0.57
C LEU A 71 5.60 1.38 -0.83
N GLY A 72 4.58 0.65 -1.33
CA GLY A 72 4.63 0.08 -2.67
C GLY A 72 4.88 1.14 -3.74
N GLU A 73 4.13 2.24 -3.72
CA GLU A 73 4.27 3.35 -4.67
C GLU A 73 5.65 4.01 -4.59
N ARG A 74 6.20 4.24 -3.39
CA ARG A 74 7.56 4.78 -3.23
C ARG A 74 8.62 3.88 -3.85
N CYS A 75 8.40 2.56 -3.83
CA CYS A 75 9.29 1.59 -4.46
C CYS A 75 8.99 1.36 -5.95
N GLY A 76 7.96 1.98 -6.52
CA GLY A 76 7.60 1.81 -7.93
C GLY A 76 7.13 0.39 -8.26
N TYR A 77 6.45 -0.28 -7.32
CA TYR A 77 5.95 -1.64 -7.54
C TYR A 77 4.95 -1.73 -8.71
N TRP A 78 4.89 -2.89 -9.34
CA TRP A 78 3.90 -3.19 -10.38
C TRP A 78 2.54 -3.49 -9.75
N SER A 79 1.68 -2.47 -9.75
CA SER A 79 0.45 -2.48 -8.97
C SER A 79 -0.54 -3.56 -9.40
N GLU A 80 -0.66 -3.80 -10.71
CA GLU A 80 -1.57 -4.76 -11.33
C GLU A 80 -1.18 -6.20 -10.95
N HIS A 81 0.11 -6.52 -11.09
CA HIS A 81 0.67 -7.81 -10.72
C HIS A 81 0.56 -8.06 -9.21
N ALA A 82 0.97 -7.10 -8.38
CA ALA A 82 0.87 -7.25 -6.93
C ALA A 82 -0.59 -7.43 -6.45
N GLN A 83 -1.54 -6.70 -7.05
CA GLN A 83 -2.97 -6.87 -6.76
C GLN A 83 -3.50 -8.24 -7.23
N GLN A 84 -3.04 -8.74 -8.37
CA GLN A 84 -3.38 -10.06 -8.87
C GLN A 84 -2.90 -11.15 -7.90
N VAL A 85 -1.64 -11.12 -7.51
CA VAL A 85 -1.05 -12.08 -6.55
C VAL A 85 -1.79 -12.02 -5.22
N ALA A 86 -2.06 -10.82 -4.68
CA ALA A 86 -2.82 -10.66 -3.45
C ALA A 86 -4.24 -11.25 -3.57
N ARG A 87 -4.94 -11.00 -4.69
CA ARG A 87 -6.29 -11.54 -4.92
C ARG A 87 -6.31 -13.06 -4.97
N LEU A 88 -5.36 -13.67 -5.70
CA LEU A 88 -5.27 -15.13 -5.81
C LEU A 88 -4.88 -15.75 -4.45
N ALA A 89 -3.94 -15.15 -3.72
CA ALA A 89 -3.53 -15.61 -2.41
C ALA A 89 -4.69 -15.56 -1.40
N LEU A 90 -5.47 -14.47 -1.40
CA LEU A 90 -6.67 -14.35 -0.57
C LEU A 90 -7.76 -15.34 -0.97
N ALA A 91 -7.94 -15.61 -2.26
CA ALA A 91 -8.89 -16.63 -2.72
C ALA A 91 -8.50 -18.04 -2.23
N ILE A 92 -7.21 -18.36 -2.21
CA ILE A 92 -6.70 -19.61 -1.63
C ILE A 92 -6.95 -19.63 -0.13
N PHE A 93 -6.61 -18.55 0.59
CA PHE A 93 -6.82 -18.44 2.04
C PHE A 93 -8.28 -18.66 2.40
N ASP A 94 -9.21 -17.94 1.78
CA ASP A 94 -10.62 -18.00 2.13
C ASP A 94 -11.21 -19.39 1.86
N GLN A 95 -10.78 -20.07 0.80
CA GLN A 95 -11.21 -21.44 0.49
C GLN A 95 -10.55 -22.52 1.36
N THR A 96 -9.44 -22.19 2.04
CA THR A 96 -8.68 -23.14 2.88
C THR A 96 -8.77 -22.85 4.39
N ARG A 97 -9.64 -21.90 4.81
CA ARG A 97 -9.86 -21.53 6.23
C ARG A 97 -10.07 -22.70 7.16
N GLY A 98 -10.81 -23.73 6.73
CA GLY A 98 -11.07 -24.93 7.54
C GLY A 98 -9.81 -25.75 7.88
N ILE A 99 -8.74 -25.59 7.10
CA ILE A 99 -7.50 -26.36 7.20
C ILE A 99 -6.49 -25.64 8.07
N HIS A 100 -6.17 -24.39 7.69
CA HIS A 100 -5.13 -23.61 8.38
C HIS A 100 -5.64 -22.95 9.65
N LYS A 101 -6.96 -22.78 9.82
CA LYS A 101 -7.61 -22.21 11.03
C LYS A 101 -7.06 -20.84 11.43
N LEU A 102 -6.71 -20.02 10.43
CA LEU A 102 -6.22 -18.65 10.63
C LEU A 102 -7.38 -17.67 10.49
N GLY A 103 -7.30 -16.52 11.18
CA GLY A 103 -8.36 -15.52 11.24
C GLY A 103 -8.14 -14.33 10.31
N ASP A 104 -8.95 -13.29 10.50
CA ASP A 104 -8.94 -12.11 9.62
C ASP A 104 -7.66 -11.28 9.75
N ARG A 105 -7.00 -11.32 10.91
CA ARG A 105 -5.70 -10.67 11.10
C ARG A 105 -4.63 -11.31 10.22
N GLU A 106 -4.55 -12.63 10.18
CA GLU A 106 -3.59 -13.33 9.33
C GLU A 106 -3.94 -13.17 7.84
N ARG A 107 -5.24 -13.05 7.51
CA ARG A 107 -5.69 -12.70 6.15
C ARG A 107 -5.20 -11.31 5.73
N GLU A 108 -5.25 -10.34 6.63
CA GLU A 108 -4.72 -9.00 6.37
C GLU A 108 -3.20 -9.03 6.15
N TRP A 109 -2.45 -9.74 7.01
CA TRP A 109 -1.01 -9.92 6.82
C TRP A 109 -0.67 -10.59 5.48
N LEU A 110 -1.50 -11.54 5.03
CA LEU A 110 -1.36 -12.15 3.71
C LEU A 110 -1.56 -11.15 2.58
N GLU A 111 -2.62 -10.34 2.62
CA GLU A 111 -2.87 -9.30 1.62
C GLU A 111 -1.67 -8.37 1.51
N TYR A 112 -1.18 -7.87 2.64
CA TYR A 112 -0.11 -6.87 2.66
C TYR A 112 1.26 -7.45 2.30
N GLY A 113 1.56 -8.68 2.74
CA GLY A 113 2.76 -9.39 2.32
C GLY A 113 2.76 -9.68 0.82
N ALA A 114 1.61 -10.02 0.25
CA ALA A 114 1.45 -10.21 -1.19
C ALA A 114 1.53 -8.88 -1.97
N LEU A 115 0.95 -7.78 -1.49
CA LEU A 115 1.06 -6.48 -2.17
C LEU A 115 2.51 -5.97 -2.23
N LEU A 116 3.34 -6.32 -1.25
CA LEU A 116 4.71 -5.85 -1.12
C LEU A 116 5.78 -6.88 -1.49
N HIS A 117 5.41 -8.06 -1.99
CA HIS A 117 6.35 -9.17 -2.17
C HIS A 117 7.54 -8.80 -3.08
N ASP A 118 7.31 -7.93 -4.06
CA ASP A 118 8.26 -7.56 -5.12
C ASP A 118 8.84 -6.15 -5.02
N VAL A 119 8.56 -5.41 -3.95
CA VAL A 119 9.11 -4.03 -3.78
C VAL A 119 10.64 -3.98 -3.75
N GLY A 120 11.31 -5.10 -3.43
CA GLY A 120 12.76 -5.24 -3.47
C GLY A 120 13.37 -5.10 -4.87
N VAL A 121 12.59 -5.28 -5.94
CA VAL A 121 13.05 -5.04 -7.33
C VAL A 121 13.49 -3.59 -7.52
N HIS A 122 12.95 -2.66 -6.72
CA HIS A 122 13.40 -1.26 -6.65
C HIS A 122 14.92 -1.13 -6.40
N ILE A 123 15.50 -2.03 -5.61
CA ILE A 123 16.94 -2.04 -5.30
C ILE A 123 17.69 -2.84 -6.35
N SER A 124 17.29 -4.10 -6.55
CA SER A 124 17.90 -5.00 -7.52
C SER A 124 16.98 -6.18 -7.76
N TYR A 125 16.94 -6.66 -9.00
CA TYR A 125 16.27 -7.92 -9.34
C TYR A 125 16.97 -9.12 -8.68
N GLU A 126 18.29 -9.10 -8.51
CA GLU A 126 18.99 -10.17 -7.82
C GLU A 126 18.62 -10.14 -6.34
N ARG A 127 18.18 -11.29 -5.80
CA ARG A 127 17.80 -11.43 -4.38
C ARG A 127 16.73 -10.42 -3.91
N HIS A 128 15.88 -9.90 -4.82
CA HIS A 128 14.83 -8.91 -4.48
C HIS A 128 13.98 -9.33 -3.28
N HIS A 129 13.66 -10.61 -3.11
CA HIS A 129 12.96 -11.10 -1.92
C HIS A 129 13.61 -10.72 -0.56
N ARG A 130 14.94 -10.62 -0.49
CA ARG A 130 15.66 -10.09 0.70
C ARG A 130 15.54 -8.58 0.81
N HIS A 131 15.55 -7.88 -0.33
CA HIS A 131 15.37 -6.44 -0.40
C HIS A 131 13.93 -6.04 -0.02
N SER A 132 12.91 -6.79 -0.45
CA SER A 132 11.52 -6.61 -0.03
C SER A 132 11.39 -6.73 1.48
N TYR A 133 11.97 -7.79 2.07
CA TYR A 133 12.03 -7.93 3.53
C TYR A 133 12.64 -6.71 4.22
N TYR A 134 13.79 -6.24 3.73
CA TYR A 134 14.48 -5.09 4.30
C TYR A 134 13.66 -3.80 4.18
N LEU A 135 13.09 -3.53 3.01
CA LEU A 135 12.28 -2.33 2.75
C LEU A 135 10.99 -2.32 3.57
N ILE A 136 10.35 -3.46 3.76
CA ILE A 136 9.13 -3.57 4.58
C ILE A 136 9.46 -3.33 6.05
N LYS A 137 10.54 -3.96 6.55
CA LYS A 137 10.95 -3.83 7.96
C LYS A 137 11.34 -2.41 8.35
N ASN A 138 11.92 -1.66 7.41
CA ASN A 138 12.43 -0.29 7.64
C ASN A 138 11.61 0.78 6.90
N GLY A 139 10.41 0.43 6.44
CA GLY A 139 9.58 1.28 5.57
C GLY A 139 8.63 2.24 6.31
N ASP A 140 8.75 2.32 7.64
CA ASP A 140 7.90 3.10 8.54
C ASP A 140 6.39 2.86 8.32
N LEU A 141 6.00 1.58 8.35
CA LEU A 141 4.60 1.18 8.19
C LEU A 141 3.76 1.65 9.38
N ARG A 142 2.79 2.53 9.11
CA ARG A 142 1.93 3.13 10.13
C ARG A 142 0.77 2.23 10.50
N GLY A 143 0.47 2.18 11.80
CA GLY A 143 -0.66 1.42 12.34
C GLY A 143 -0.38 -0.07 12.55
N PHE A 144 0.88 -0.51 12.47
CA PHE A 144 1.31 -1.87 12.71
C PHE A 144 2.24 -1.96 13.92
N ASP A 145 2.12 -3.04 14.69
CA ASP A 145 3.11 -3.37 15.69
C ASP A 145 4.40 -3.93 15.03
N PRO A 146 5.58 -3.78 15.65
CA PRO A 146 6.83 -4.31 15.10
C PRO A 146 6.78 -5.82 14.77
N ALA A 147 6.04 -6.60 15.57
CA ALA A 147 5.86 -8.04 15.33
C ALA A 147 5.02 -8.31 14.07
N GLU A 148 4.04 -7.47 13.76
CA GLU A 148 3.23 -7.58 12.54
C GLU A 148 4.05 -7.22 11.30
N ILE A 149 4.84 -6.14 11.40
CA ILE A 149 5.77 -5.73 10.32
C ILE A 149 6.74 -6.87 10.01
N GLU A 150 7.29 -7.53 11.03
CA GLU A 150 8.18 -8.68 10.87
C GLU A 150 7.48 -9.84 10.15
N ILE A 151 6.24 -10.17 10.53
CA ILE A 151 5.45 -11.22 9.86
C ILE A 151 5.18 -10.87 8.40
N ILE A 152 4.72 -9.65 8.10
CA ILE A 152 4.43 -9.17 6.73
C ILE A 152 5.72 -9.20 5.89
N ALA A 153 6.83 -8.73 6.44
CA ALA A 153 8.13 -8.74 5.78
C ALA A 153 8.60 -10.16 5.46
N LEU A 154 8.39 -11.12 6.37
CA LEU A 154 8.76 -12.52 6.16
C LEU A 154 7.84 -13.21 5.14
N ILE A 155 6.55 -12.89 5.11
CA ILE A 155 5.64 -13.37 4.05
C ILE A 155 6.16 -12.93 2.69
N ALA A 156 6.45 -11.63 2.53
CA ALA A 156 7.06 -11.07 1.33
C ALA A 156 8.42 -11.70 1.01
N ARG A 157 9.27 -11.95 2.03
CA ARG A 157 10.60 -12.58 1.85
C ARG A 157 10.54 -13.95 1.20
N TYR A 158 9.53 -14.74 1.55
CA TYR A 158 9.47 -16.16 1.19
C TYR A 158 8.61 -16.43 -0.05
N HIS A 159 8.16 -15.40 -0.77
CA HIS A 159 7.42 -15.54 -2.03
C HIS A 159 8.19 -16.30 -3.12
N ARG A 160 9.52 -16.43 -2.99
CA ARG A 160 10.35 -17.23 -3.91
C ARG A 160 11.60 -17.79 -3.23
N GLN A 161 12.35 -18.59 -3.98
CA GLN A 161 13.60 -19.22 -3.55
C GLN A 161 13.43 -20.08 -2.28
N SER A 162 14.21 -19.81 -1.23
CA SER A 162 14.30 -20.66 -0.04
C SER A 162 13.02 -20.63 0.79
N GLU A 163 12.61 -21.79 1.29
CA GLU A 163 11.54 -21.90 2.28
C GLU A 163 11.94 -21.33 3.66
N PRO A 164 10.98 -21.05 4.54
CA PRO A 164 11.26 -20.58 5.90
C PRO A 164 12.06 -21.62 6.71
N LYS A 165 13.32 -21.27 7.05
CA LYS A 165 14.25 -22.09 7.85
C LYS A 165 14.55 -21.39 9.16
N LYS A 166 14.71 -22.17 10.24
CA LYS A 166 15.04 -21.63 11.58
C LYS A 166 16.41 -20.93 11.66
N SER A 167 17.25 -21.08 10.65
CA SER A 167 18.53 -20.36 10.52
C SER A 167 18.39 -18.98 9.88
N HIS A 168 17.23 -18.64 9.33
CA HIS A 168 17.01 -17.33 8.72
C HIS A 168 16.69 -16.29 9.80
N GLU A 169 17.38 -15.16 9.72
CA GLU A 169 17.12 -13.96 10.53
C GLU A 169 15.65 -13.56 10.48
N GLY A 170 15.11 -13.10 11.63
CA GLY A 170 13.71 -12.73 11.78
C GLY A 170 12.81 -13.95 12.00
N TYR A 171 12.88 -14.94 11.11
CA TYR A 171 12.09 -16.17 11.23
C TYR A 171 12.51 -17.04 12.43
N ALA A 172 13.78 -17.03 12.79
CA ALA A 172 14.31 -17.72 13.97
C ALA A 172 13.65 -17.20 15.27
N ASP A 173 13.41 -15.89 15.32
CA ASP A 173 12.94 -15.16 16.51
C ASP A 173 11.44 -15.31 16.74
N LEU A 174 10.69 -15.69 15.71
CA LEU A 174 9.25 -15.94 15.79
C LEU A 174 8.90 -17.11 16.72
N ARG A 175 7.76 -17.01 17.39
CA ARG A 175 7.22 -18.11 18.22
C ARG A 175 6.71 -19.26 17.34
N GLY A 176 6.48 -20.42 17.96
CA GLY A 176 5.97 -21.61 17.27
C GLY A 176 4.72 -21.37 16.41
N PRO A 177 3.67 -20.72 16.93
CA PRO A 177 2.48 -20.36 16.16
C PRO A 177 2.76 -19.41 15.00
N GLU A 178 3.49 -18.32 15.23
CA GLU A 178 3.85 -17.32 14.20
C GLU A 178 4.65 -17.95 13.06
N ARG A 179 5.59 -18.85 13.38
CA ARG A 179 6.35 -19.61 12.38
C ARG A 179 5.47 -20.47 11.48
N ARG A 180 4.39 -21.06 12.02
CA ARG A 180 3.41 -21.83 11.24
C ARG A 180 2.56 -20.90 10.38
N THR A 181 2.13 -19.76 10.94
CA THR A 181 1.41 -18.71 10.20
C THR A 181 2.23 -18.24 9.00
N VAL A 182 3.47 -17.78 9.20
CA VAL A 182 4.34 -17.32 8.11
C VAL A 182 4.56 -18.39 7.05
N LYS A 183 4.75 -19.66 7.46
CA LYS A 183 4.87 -20.78 6.50
C LYS A 183 3.63 -20.95 5.64
N ALA A 184 2.45 -20.97 6.25
CA ALA A 184 1.19 -21.14 5.53
C ALA A 184 0.93 -19.97 4.58
N LEU A 185 1.07 -18.73 5.07
CA LEU A 185 0.82 -17.53 4.29
C LEU A 185 1.84 -17.36 3.15
N ALA A 186 3.12 -17.59 3.40
CA ALA A 186 4.14 -17.55 2.35
C ALA A 186 3.91 -18.62 1.27
N ALA A 187 3.44 -19.82 1.63
CA ALA A 187 3.09 -20.84 0.65
C ALA A 187 1.94 -20.39 -0.28
N MET A 188 0.94 -19.69 0.26
CA MET A 188 -0.15 -19.11 -0.54
C MET A 188 0.36 -18.02 -1.49
N VAL A 189 1.24 -17.13 -1.03
CA VAL A 189 1.87 -16.12 -1.89
C VAL A 189 2.71 -16.77 -2.99
N ARG A 190 3.53 -17.78 -2.66
CA ARG A 190 4.33 -18.52 -3.66
C ARG A 190 3.47 -19.15 -4.75
N LEU A 191 2.35 -19.74 -4.35
CA LEU A 191 1.41 -20.35 -5.29
C LEU A 191 0.76 -19.30 -6.18
N ALA A 192 0.26 -18.20 -5.58
CA ALA A 192 -0.33 -17.08 -6.32
C ALA A 192 0.65 -16.42 -7.29
N GLU A 193 1.91 -16.24 -6.88
CA GLU A 193 3.00 -15.73 -7.70
C GLU A 193 3.29 -16.64 -8.89
N GLY A 194 3.34 -17.96 -8.66
CA GLY A 194 3.47 -18.94 -9.74
C GLY A 194 2.33 -18.90 -10.76
N LEU A 195 1.11 -18.60 -10.31
CA LEU A 195 -0.09 -18.47 -11.16
C LEU A 195 -0.11 -17.17 -11.99
N ASP A 196 0.62 -16.13 -11.58
CA ASP A 196 0.76 -14.88 -12.33
C ASP A 196 2.20 -14.64 -12.83
N ARG A 197 2.99 -15.70 -13.01
CA ARG A 197 4.41 -15.62 -13.37
C ARG A 197 4.72 -14.88 -14.67
N SER A 198 3.79 -14.86 -15.63
CA SER A 198 3.92 -14.11 -16.88
C SER A 198 3.54 -12.63 -16.75
N HIS A 199 2.95 -12.25 -15.61
CA HIS A 199 2.37 -10.94 -15.34
C HIS A 199 1.29 -10.57 -16.36
N ALA A 200 0.69 -11.55 -17.03
CA ALA A 200 -0.37 -11.37 -18.01
C ALA A 200 -1.77 -11.40 -17.38
N GLN A 201 -1.88 -11.65 -16.06
CA GLN A 201 -3.14 -11.81 -15.34
C GLN A 201 -4.06 -12.85 -16.00
N ALA A 202 -3.45 -13.89 -16.59
CA ALA A 202 -4.15 -14.91 -17.36
C ALA A 202 -5.13 -15.72 -16.49
N VAL A 203 -4.85 -15.88 -15.20
CA VAL A 203 -5.72 -16.56 -14.25
C VAL A 203 -6.71 -15.56 -13.65
N GLY A 204 -7.96 -15.57 -14.12
CA GLY A 204 -9.03 -14.72 -13.60
C GLY A 204 -9.60 -15.18 -12.25
N GLY A 205 -9.40 -16.45 -11.90
CA GLY A 205 -9.78 -17.00 -10.60
C GLY A 205 -9.42 -18.46 -10.42
N LEU A 206 -9.64 -18.97 -9.21
CA LEU A 206 -9.39 -20.36 -8.86
C LEU A 206 -10.44 -20.90 -7.88
N ASP A 207 -10.66 -22.20 -7.94
CA ASP A 207 -11.44 -22.97 -6.97
C ASP A 207 -10.57 -24.09 -6.38
N VAL A 208 -10.65 -24.31 -5.07
CA VAL A 208 -9.90 -25.34 -4.34
C VAL A 208 -10.86 -26.42 -3.87
N PHE A 209 -10.61 -27.66 -4.26
CA PHE A 209 -11.41 -28.82 -3.88
C PHE A 209 -10.57 -29.82 -3.08
N PRO A 210 -11.09 -30.39 -1.97
CA PRO A 210 -10.43 -31.50 -1.31
C PRO A 210 -10.45 -32.74 -2.22
N ARG A 211 -9.34 -33.47 -2.25
CA ARG A 211 -9.16 -34.72 -2.98
C ARG A 211 -8.37 -35.71 -2.13
N GLY A 212 -9.06 -36.38 -1.20
CA GLY A 212 -8.40 -37.25 -0.23
C GLY A 212 -7.51 -36.44 0.71
N ASP A 213 -6.22 -36.78 0.77
CA ASP A 213 -5.21 -36.04 1.53
C ASP A 213 -4.64 -34.82 0.77
N ASP A 214 -4.97 -34.69 -0.53
CA ASP A 214 -4.51 -33.62 -1.41
C ASP A 214 -5.61 -32.59 -1.71
N TYR A 215 -5.23 -31.52 -2.42
CA TYR A 215 -6.16 -30.52 -2.94
C TYR A 215 -6.02 -30.41 -4.46
N LEU A 216 -7.17 -30.33 -5.13
CA LEU A 216 -7.25 -30.01 -6.55
C LEU A 216 -7.55 -28.52 -6.69
N ILE A 217 -6.70 -27.80 -7.41
CA ILE A 217 -6.93 -26.39 -7.76
C ILE A 217 -7.39 -26.32 -9.21
N ARG A 218 -8.63 -25.87 -9.42
CA ARG A 218 -9.18 -25.59 -10.74
C ARG A 218 -8.97 -24.12 -11.05
N LEU A 219 -8.28 -23.84 -12.15
CA LEU A 219 -8.04 -22.47 -12.61
C LEU A 219 -9.09 -22.06 -13.64
N ARG A 220 -9.50 -20.79 -13.60
CA ARG A 220 -10.27 -20.14 -14.67
C ARG A 220 -9.32 -19.17 -15.36
N SER A 221 -8.87 -19.50 -16.56
CA SER A 221 -8.00 -18.65 -17.37
C SER A 221 -8.69 -18.09 -18.60
N SER A 222 -8.27 -16.91 -19.05
CA SER A 222 -8.75 -16.26 -20.27
C SER A 222 -7.92 -16.63 -21.52
N GLY A 223 -7.23 -17.78 -21.49
CA GLY A 223 -6.46 -18.33 -22.60
C GLY A 223 -5.94 -19.74 -22.30
N ASP A 224 -5.56 -20.46 -23.36
CA ASP A 224 -4.85 -21.74 -23.28
C ASP A 224 -3.43 -21.48 -22.76
N ALA A 225 -3.24 -21.65 -21.46
CA ALA A 225 -1.95 -21.50 -20.78
C ALA A 225 -1.20 -22.84 -20.71
#